data_AF-A0A4W3J4S4-F1
#
_entry.id   AF-A0A4W3J4S4-F1
#
_cell.length_a   1.000
_cell.length_b   1.000
_cell.length_c   1.000
_cell.angle_alpha   90.00
_cell.angle_beta   90.00
_cell.angle_gamma   90.00
#
_symmetry.space_group_name_H-M   'P 1'
#
loop_
_entity.id
_entity.type
_entity.pdbx_description
1 polymer ?
#
loop_
_entity_poly.entity_id
_entity_poly.type
_entity_poly.pdbx_seq_one_letter_code
_entity_poly.pdbx_strand_id
1 'polypeptide(L)'
;MSSDFYLRYYVGHKGKFGHEFLEFEFRPDGKLRYANNSNYKNDVMIRKEKFGLQVKATLENISKLRPDGEDFRWYLKLKCANCREASDKWQYISLMESVPLKGGRSSASMVQKCKLCSRENSIDILRDTIKPYNTEDSERFKTVVHFECRGLEPVDFQPQGGFIAEGAESGTRFSEINLLEKDWTEYDEKIQKSVGVYEVTHQFVKI
;
A
#
# COMPACT_ATOMS: atom_id res chain seq x y z
N MET A 1 27.47 -16.76 3.14
CA MET A 1 27.57 -15.35 3.56
C MET A 1 27.01 -14.51 2.42
N SER A 2 25.76 -14.06 2.52
CA SER A 2 25.23 -13.09 1.56
C SER A 2 25.99 -11.78 1.80
N SER A 3 26.68 -11.26 0.79
CA SER A 3 27.29 -9.93 0.91
C SER A 3 26.17 -8.91 1.10
N ASP A 4 26.23 -8.14 2.18
CA ASP A 4 25.34 -7.01 2.43
C ASP A 4 25.53 -5.97 1.31
N PHE A 5 24.76 -6.08 0.24
CA PHE A 5 24.86 -5.21 -0.93
C PHE A 5 24.34 -3.81 -0.56
N TYR A 6 25.26 -2.84 -0.52
CA TYR A 6 24.96 -1.43 -0.32
C TYR A 6 25.45 -0.62 -1.52
N LEU A 7 24.57 0.18 -2.10
CA LEU A 7 24.91 1.10 -3.18
C LEU A 7 24.24 2.44 -2.94
N ARG A 8 25.03 3.51 -2.90
CA ARG A 8 24.52 4.87 -2.95
C ARG A 8 25.11 5.58 -4.16
N TYR A 9 24.23 5.97 -5.09
CA TYR A 9 24.57 6.82 -6.21
C TYR A 9 24.06 8.23 -5.94
N TYR A 10 24.93 9.21 -6.12
CA TYR A 10 24.61 10.62 -5.94
C TYR A 10 25.25 11.42 -7.07
N VAL A 11 24.45 12.23 -7.75
CA VAL A 11 24.93 13.23 -8.71
C VAL A 11 24.21 14.54 -8.43
N GLY A 12 24.97 15.64 -8.34
CA GLY A 12 24.39 16.94 -8.04
C GLY A 12 25.38 18.07 -8.25
N HIS A 13 24.84 19.28 -8.40
CA HIS A 13 25.63 20.50 -8.52
C HIS A 13 24.89 21.66 -7.86
N LYS A 14 25.64 22.70 -7.47
CA LYS A 14 25.07 23.96 -7.01
C LYS A 14 25.12 24.97 -8.15
N GLY A 15 23.94 25.38 -8.62
CA GLY A 15 23.77 26.34 -9.70
C GLY A 15 23.03 27.60 -9.27
N LYS A 16 22.64 28.41 -10.25
CA LYS A 16 21.86 29.64 -10.06
C LYS A 16 20.52 29.40 -9.37
N PHE A 17 19.98 28.19 -9.47
CA PHE A 17 18.67 27.79 -8.93
C PHE A 17 18.78 26.98 -7.63
N GLY A 18 19.95 27.01 -6.97
CA GLY A 18 20.19 26.30 -5.72
C GLY A 18 20.91 24.97 -5.92
N HIS A 19 20.68 24.04 -5.00
CA HIS A 19 21.32 22.73 -5.02
C HIS A 19 20.44 21.71 -5.73
N GLU A 20 20.85 21.28 -6.92
CA GLU A 20 20.14 20.30 -7.72
C GLU A 20 20.84 18.93 -7.62
N PHE A 21 20.08 17.86 -7.39
CA PHE A 21 20.65 16.53 -7.29
C PHE A 21 19.66 15.41 -7.59
N LEU A 22 20.22 14.25 -7.96
CA LEU A 22 19.56 12.97 -8.09
C LEU A 22 20.30 11.94 -7.22
N GLU A 23 19.56 11.20 -6.40
CA GLU A 23 20.11 10.21 -5.47
C GLU A 23 19.31 8.89 -5.52
N PHE A 24 20.05 7.78 -5.54
CA PHE A 24 19.53 6.43 -5.33
C PHE A 24 20.33 5.77 -4.19
N GLU A 25 19.64 5.15 -3.24
CA GLU A 25 20.25 4.35 -2.18
C GLU A 25 19.58 2.97 -2.13
N PHE A 26 20.35 1.92 -2.44
CA PHE A 26 20.00 0.53 -2.21
C PHE A 26 20.68 0.06 -0.93
N ARG A 27 19.87 -0.43 0.00
CA ARG A 27 20.33 -0.91 1.30
C ARG A 27 20.30 -2.45 1.36
N PRO A 28 21.11 -3.07 2.24
CA PRO A 28 21.13 -4.52 2.41
C PRO A 28 19.78 -5.14 2.81
N ASP A 29 18.90 -4.36 3.44
CA ASP A 29 17.53 -4.74 3.80
C ASP A 29 16.55 -4.76 2.60
N GLY A 30 17.06 -4.58 1.38
CA GLY A 30 16.26 -4.53 0.15
C GLY A 30 15.63 -3.16 -0.14
N LYS A 31 15.83 -2.18 0.75
CA LYS A 31 15.19 -0.87 0.64
C LYS A 31 15.82 0.00 -0.43
N LEU A 32 14.97 0.55 -1.30
CA LEU A 32 15.36 1.56 -2.29
C LEU A 32 14.84 2.94 -1.87
N ARG A 33 15.74 3.91 -1.74
CA ARG A 33 15.39 5.33 -1.65
C ARG A 33 15.71 6.05 -2.94
N TYR A 34 14.75 6.84 -3.39
CA TYR A 34 14.91 7.75 -4.52
C TYR A 34 14.64 9.18 -4.06
N ALA A 35 15.56 10.08 -4.37
CA ALA A 35 15.38 11.52 -4.20
C ALA A 35 15.80 12.27 -5.47
N ASN A 36 14.94 13.18 -5.93
CA ASN A 36 15.26 14.09 -7.01
C ASN A 36 14.88 15.51 -6.59
N ASN A 37 15.86 16.40 -6.57
CA ASN A 37 15.68 17.81 -6.36
C ASN A 37 16.19 18.57 -7.58
N SER A 38 15.29 18.90 -8.52
CA SER A 38 15.67 19.64 -9.73
C SER A 38 15.54 21.16 -9.57
N ASN A 39 14.83 21.66 -8.54
CA ASN A 39 14.42 23.07 -8.42
C ASN A 39 13.77 23.66 -9.70
N TYR A 40 13.44 22.83 -10.69
CA TYR A 40 12.89 23.25 -11.95
C TYR A 40 11.46 23.73 -11.71
N LYS A 41 11.13 24.93 -12.16
CA LYS A 41 9.81 25.57 -11.91
C LYS A 41 9.40 25.62 -10.43
N ASN A 42 10.35 25.72 -9.51
CA ASN A 42 10.12 25.69 -8.06
C ASN A 42 9.48 24.38 -7.56
N ASP A 43 9.77 23.25 -8.22
CA ASP A 43 9.31 21.94 -7.76
C ASP A 43 9.90 21.59 -6.40
N VAL A 44 9.08 20.93 -5.58
CA VAL A 44 9.51 20.37 -4.29
C VAL A 44 10.27 19.07 -4.55
N MET A 45 11.38 18.87 -3.83
CA MET A 45 12.15 17.61 -3.86
C MET A 45 11.22 16.38 -3.77
N ILE A 46 11.29 15.55 -4.80
CA ILE A 46 10.53 14.31 -4.91
C ILE A 46 11.27 13.25 -4.12
N ARG A 47 10.60 12.72 -3.08
CA ARG A 47 11.03 11.52 -2.37
C ARG A 47 9.99 10.45 -2.61
N LYS A 48 10.41 9.33 -3.19
CA LYS A 48 9.56 8.15 -3.35
C LYS A 48 9.88 7.17 -2.23
N GLU A 49 8.83 6.73 -1.55
CA GLU A 49 8.91 5.71 -0.52
C GLU A 49 7.89 4.63 -0.84
N LYS A 50 8.22 3.37 -0.57
CA LYS A 50 7.29 2.27 -0.75
C LYS A 50 6.87 1.72 0.61
N PHE A 51 5.59 1.38 0.72
CA PHE A 51 5.02 0.77 1.92
C PHE A 51 4.30 -0.52 1.53
N GLY A 52 4.57 -1.61 2.25
CA GLY A 52 3.79 -2.84 2.16
C GLY A 52 2.73 -2.85 3.26
N LEU A 53 1.46 -3.05 2.87
CA LEU A 53 0.41 -3.39 3.82
C LEU A 53 0.47 -4.89 4.07
N GLN A 54 0.77 -5.25 5.31
CA GLN A 54 0.71 -6.61 5.79
C GLN A 54 -0.59 -6.84 6.54
N VAL A 55 -1.25 -7.95 6.23
CA VAL A 55 -2.45 -8.41 6.94
C VAL A 55 -2.10 -9.70 7.67
N LYS A 56 -2.73 -9.89 8.83
CA LYS A 56 -2.76 -11.14 9.58
C LYS A 56 -4.21 -11.43 9.94
N ALA A 57 -4.64 -12.65 9.73
CA ALA A 57 -5.96 -13.17 10.10
C ALA A 57 -5.87 -14.67 10.36
N THR A 58 -6.80 -15.19 11.14
CA THR A 58 -7.02 -16.62 11.33
C THR A 58 -8.03 -17.10 10.30
N LEU A 59 -7.66 -18.11 9.50
CA LEU A 59 -8.52 -18.66 8.45
C LEU A 59 -9.10 -20.01 8.87
N GLU A 60 -10.41 -20.17 8.71
CA GLU A 60 -11.11 -21.44 8.89
C GLU A 60 -11.66 -21.92 7.54
N ASN A 61 -11.19 -23.08 7.08
CA ASN A 61 -11.64 -23.77 5.86
C ASN A 61 -11.69 -22.90 4.58
N ILE A 62 -10.93 -21.79 4.54
CA ILE A 62 -10.91 -20.85 3.43
C ILE A 62 -9.47 -20.53 2.99
N SER A 63 -9.33 -20.10 1.74
CA SER A 63 -8.07 -19.72 1.12
C SER A 63 -8.26 -18.62 0.09
N LYS A 64 -7.15 -18.10 -0.44
CA LYS A 64 -7.10 -17.07 -1.49
C LYS A 64 -7.94 -15.82 -1.20
N LEU A 65 -8.00 -15.37 0.05
CA LEU A 65 -8.64 -14.13 0.45
C LEU A 65 -7.94 -12.96 -0.25
N ARG A 66 -8.69 -12.19 -1.05
CA ARG A 66 -8.13 -11.10 -1.88
C ARG A 66 -9.18 -10.04 -2.19
N PRO A 67 -8.77 -8.79 -2.48
CA PRO A 67 -9.67 -7.80 -3.06
C PRO A 67 -10.22 -8.29 -4.40
N ASP A 68 -11.48 -8.00 -4.70
CA ASP A 68 -12.11 -8.25 -5.99
C ASP A 68 -12.30 -6.94 -6.77
N GLY A 69 -12.00 -6.97 -8.06
CA GLY A 69 -12.18 -5.82 -8.95
C GLY A 69 -11.15 -4.69 -8.82
N GLU A 70 -11.16 -3.79 -9.81
CA GLU A 70 -10.32 -2.58 -9.81
C GLU A 70 -10.93 -1.43 -9.00
N ASP A 71 -12.23 -1.51 -8.72
CA ASP A 71 -13.01 -0.59 -7.89
C ASP A 71 -12.88 -0.86 -6.39
N PHE A 72 -12.17 -1.93 -6.00
CA PHE A 72 -11.86 -2.23 -4.60
C PHE A 72 -11.27 -1.01 -3.88
N ARG A 73 -11.84 -0.69 -2.71
CA ARG A 73 -11.51 0.52 -1.95
C ARG A 73 -10.56 0.19 -0.81
N TRP A 74 -9.33 0.66 -0.93
CA TRP A 74 -8.35 0.64 0.16
C TRP A 74 -8.55 1.83 1.08
N TYR A 75 -9.30 1.67 2.17
CA TYR A 75 -9.51 2.74 3.15
C TYR A 75 -8.30 2.91 4.06
N LEU A 76 -7.65 4.06 3.96
CA LEU A 76 -6.39 4.38 4.63
C LEU A 76 -6.53 5.66 5.47
N LYS A 77 -5.80 5.69 6.58
CA LYS A 77 -5.35 6.95 7.18
C LYS A 77 -3.99 7.30 6.62
N LEU A 78 -3.82 8.55 6.22
CA LEU A 78 -2.60 9.03 5.59
C LEU A 78 -2.01 10.16 6.44
N LYS A 79 -0.68 10.16 6.54
CA LYS A 79 0.09 11.15 7.29
C LYS A 79 1.06 11.86 6.35
N CYS A 80 1.09 13.19 6.40
CA CYS A 80 2.03 13.98 5.62
C CYS A 80 3.46 13.74 6.13
N ALA A 81 4.36 13.31 5.26
CA ALA A 81 5.76 13.09 5.60
C ALA A 81 6.51 14.40 5.92
N ASN A 82 5.95 15.55 5.51
CA ASN A 82 6.55 16.86 5.71
C ASN A 82 6.22 17.48 7.08
N CYS A 83 4.94 17.67 7.36
CA CYS A 83 4.47 18.38 8.56
C CYS A 83 3.82 17.46 9.60
N ARG A 84 3.76 16.14 9.33
CA ARG A 84 3.18 15.11 10.21
C ARG A 84 1.67 15.18 10.42
N GLU A 85 0.96 16.10 9.76
CA GLU A 85 -0.50 16.14 9.74
C GLU A 85 -1.08 14.79 9.27
N ALA A 86 -1.93 14.18 10.09
CA ALA A 86 -2.63 12.95 9.78
C ALA A 86 -4.09 13.23 9.39
N SER A 87 -4.68 12.38 8.56
CA SER A 87 -6.06 12.58 8.12
C SER A 87 -7.09 12.27 9.22
N ASP A 88 -7.98 13.22 9.51
CA ASP A 88 -9.07 13.02 10.48
C ASP A 88 -10.10 12.00 10.03
N LYS A 89 -10.26 11.82 8.72
CA LYS A 89 -11.22 10.88 8.11
C LYS A 89 -10.49 9.77 7.35
N TRP A 90 -11.18 8.65 7.17
CA TRP A 90 -10.76 7.60 6.25
C TRP A 90 -10.82 8.13 4.82
N GLN A 91 -9.81 7.78 4.03
CA GLN A 91 -9.73 8.08 2.60
C GLN A 91 -9.56 6.76 1.87
N TYR A 92 -10.32 6.53 0.81
CA TYR A 92 -10.08 5.35 -0.02
C TYR A 92 -9.30 5.71 -1.28
N ILE A 93 -8.57 4.73 -1.80
CA ILE A 93 -8.01 4.71 -3.14
C ILE A 93 -8.40 3.40 -3.82
N SER A 94 -8.52 3.42 -5.14
CA SER A 94 -8.82 2.24 -5.96
C SER A 94 -7.91 2.19 -7.20
N LEU A 95 -7.85 1.04 -7.86
CA LEU A 95 -7.09 0.89 -9.12
C LEU A 95 -7.77 1.60 -10.29
N MET A 96 -9.08 1.91 -10.19
CA MET A 96 -9.80 2.70 -11.18
C MET A 96 -9.40 4.18 -11.17
N GLU A 97 -8.92 4.69 -10.05
CA GLU A 97 -8.49 6.07 -9.94
C GLU A 97 -7.09 6.25 -10.55
N SER A 98 -6.95 7.25 -11.42
CA SER A 98 -5.67 7.61 -12.03
C SER A 98 -5.61 9.12 -12.24
N VAL A 99 -4.95 9.81 -11.32
CA VAL A 99 -4.79 11.27 -11.32
C VAL A 99 -3.40 11.64 -11.85
N PRO A 100 -3.28 12.48 -12.89
CA PRO A 100 -1.99 12.92 -13.41
C PRO A 100 -1.13 13.65 -12.37
N LEU A 101 0.17 13.35 -12.33
CA LEU A 101 1.13 14.06 -11.48
C LEU A 101 1.72 15.28 -12.21
N LYS A 102 1.99 16.36 -11.47
CA LYS A 102 2.65 17.54 -12.03
C LYS A 102 4.06 17.20 -12.50
N GLY A 103 4.44 17.82 -13.63
CA GLY A 103 5.82 17.76 -14.15
C GLY A 103 6.21 16.44 -14.82
N GLY A 104 5.28 15.52 -15.08
CA GLY A 104 5.60 14.22 -15.68
C GLY A 104 4.46 13.55 -16.43
N ARG A 105 4.75 12.35 -16.98
CA ARG A 105 3.78 11.46 -17.65
C ARG A 105 3.16 10.41 -16.71
N SER A 106 3.59 10.36 -15.45
CA SER A 106 3.08 9.41 -14.47
C SER A 106 1.77 9.89 -13.85
N SER A 107 0.87 8.97 -13.55
CA SER A 107 -0.30 9.18 -12.70
C SER A 107 -0.10 8.52 -11.33
N ALA A 108 -1.06 8.72 -10.43
CA ALA A 108 -1.17 8.02 -9.15
C ALA A 108 -2.66 7.79 -8.83
N SER A 109 -2.97 6.78 -8.01
CA SER A 109 -4.34 6.56 -7.52
C SER A 109 -4.93 7.78 -6.83
N MET A 110 -4.14 8.53 -6.06
CA MET A 110 -4.59 9.78 -5.42
C MET A 110 -3.51 10.85 -5.38
N VAL A 111 -3.92 12.10 -5.61
CA VAL A 111 -3.12 13.31 -5.40
C VAL A 111 -3.89 14.26 -4.49
N GLN A 112 -3.26 14.75 -3.42
CA GLN A 112 -3.88 15.69 -2.50
C GLN A 112 -2.89 16.70 -1.93
N LYS A 113 -3.40 17.89 -1.60
CA LYS A 113 -2.66 18.90 -0.83
C LYS A 113 -2.85 18.66 0.66
N CYS A 114 -1.76 18.64 1.41
CA CYS A 114 -1.82 18.63 2.86
C CYS A 114 -2.54 19.90 3.36
N LYS A 115 -3.56 19.72 4.21
CA LYS A 115 -4.36 20.83 4.74
C LYS A 115 -3.56 21.79 5.62
N LEU A 116 -2.48 21.32 6.24
CA LEU A 116 -1.63 22.12 7.12
C LEU A 116 -0.52 22.86 6.36
N CYS A 117 0.34 22.14 5.62
CA CYS A 117 1.53 22.73 4.98
C CYS A 117 1.36 23.02 3.48
N SER A 118 0.17 22.77 2.91
CA SER A 118 -0.14 22.94 1.48
C SER A 118 0.69 22.10 0.49
N ARG A 119 1.64 21.29 0.98
CA ARG A 119 2.45 20.40 0.14
C ARG A 119 1.55 19.42 -0.61
N GLU A 120 1.74 19.33 -1.91
CA GLU A 120 1.11 18.33 -2.76
C GLU A 120 1.80 16.98 -2.57
N ASN A 121 1.00 15.95 -2.34
CA ASN A 121 1.47 14.59 -2.10
C ASN A 121 0.64 13.61 -2.93
N SER A 122 1.18 12.43 -3.16
CA SER A 122 0.48 11.37 -3.89
C SER A 122 0.73 9.99 -3.30
N ILE A 123 -0.21 9.09 -3.57
CA ILE A 123 -0.12 7.65 -3.26
C ILE A 123 -0.66 6.86 -4.45
N ASP A 124 0.03 5.79 -4.81
CA ASP A 124 -0.30 4.94 -5.95
C ASP A 124 -0.29 3.46 -5.54
N ILE A 125 -1.26 2.69 -6.02
CA ILE A 125 -1.36 1.25 -5.76
C ILE A 125 -0.54 0.50 -6.80
N LEU A 126 0.40 -0.35 -6.35
CA LEU A 126 1.19 -1.17 -7.26
C LEU A 126 0.43 -2.46 -7.60
N ARG A 127 -0.34 -2.44 -8.68
CA ARG A 127 -1.22 -3.55 -9.15
C ARG A 127 -0.57 -4.94 -9.07
N ASP A 128 0.64 -5.10 -9.62
CA ASP A 128 1.31 -6.41 -9.73
C ASP A 128 1.74 -7.00 -8.38
N THR A 129 1.66 -6.18 -7.33
CA THR A 129 2.02 -6.55 -5.97
C THR A 129 0.85 -7.03 -5.14
N ILE A 130 -0.38 -6.94 -5.66
CA ILE A 130 -1.55 -7.47 -4.97
C ILE A 130 -1.41 -9.00 -4.93
N LYS A 131 -1.41 -9.57 -3.72
CA LYS A 131 -1.28 -11.03 -3.50
C LYS A 131 -2.41 -11.53 -2.59
N PRO A 132 -2.94 -12.73 -2.85
CA PRO A 132 -3.92 -13.34 -1.96
C PRO A 132 -3.30 -13.72 -0.63
N TYR A 133 -4.12 -13.76 0.42
CA TYR A 133 -3.82 -14.35 1.72
C TYR A 133 -4.42 -15.76 1.77
N ASN A 134 -3.58 -16.78 1.89
CA ASN A 134 -3.95 -18.18 1.75
C ASN A 134 -3.94 -18.91 3.10
N THR A 135 -4.42 -20.15 3.12
CA THR A 135 -4.44 -21.02 4.30
C THR A 135 -3.06 -21.15 4.94
N GLU A 136 -2.00 -21.28 4.16
CA GLU A 136 -0.63 -21.33 4.68
C GLU A 136 -0.22 -20.02 5.36
N ASP A 137 -0.80 -18.87 5.00
CA ASP A 137 -0.42 -17.59 5.60
C ASP A 137 -1.13 -17.32 6.93
N SER A 138 -2.14 -18.12 7.29
CA SER A 138 -2.95 -17.96 8.50
C SER A 138 -2.09 -17.68 9.74
N GLU A 139 -2.54 -16.74 10.56
CA GLU A 139 -1.87 -16.27 11.78
C GLU A 139 -0.50 -15.60 11.57
N ARG A 140 -0.07 -15.35 10.32
CA ARG A 140 1.20 -14.68 10.01
C ARG A 140 0.97 -13.39 9.25
N PHE A 141 1.80 -12.38 9.52
CA PHE A 141 1.80 -11.18 8.71
C PHE A 141 2.33 -11.46 7.31
N LYS A 142 1.51 -11.18 6.29
CA LYS A 142 1.89 -11.26 4.88
C LYS A 142 1.55 -9.97 4.18
N THR A 143 2.49 -9.48 3.37
CA THR A 143 2.25 -8.32 2.51
C THR A 143 1.26 -8.68 1.41
N VAL A 144 0.12 -7.98 1.38
CA VAL A 144 -0.97 -8.21 0.41
C VAL A 144 -1.00 -7.16 -0.69
N VAL A 145 -0.39 -5.97 -0.49
CA VAL A 145 -0.27 -4.91 -1.50
C VAL A 145 0.87 -3.95 -1.13
N HIS A 146 1.50 -3.35 -2.14
CA HIS A 146 2.42 -2.24 -1.96
C HIS A 146 1.84 -0.92 -2.49
N PHE A 147 2.22 0.17 -1.82
CA PHE A 147 1.93 1.55 -2.22
C PHE A 147 3.22 2.30 -2.55
N GLU A 148 3.27 3.00 -3.68
CA GLU A 148 4.28 4.05 -3.93
C GLU A 148 3.75 5.38 -3.38
N CYS A 149 4.47 5.98 -2.44
CA CYS A 149 4.08 7.23 -1.83
C CYS A 149 5.08 8.34 -2.13
N ARG A 150 4.57 9.56 -2.37
CA ARG A 150 5.34 10.79 -2.52
C ARG A 150 4.84 11.81 -1.53
N GLY A 151 5.53 11.95 -0.39
CA GLY A 151 5.16 12.90 0.68
C GLY A 151 4.00 12.46 1.59
N LEU A 152 3.46 11.26 1.40
CA LEU A 152 2.47 10.63 2.29
C LEU A 152 3.03 9.33 2.87
N GLU A 153 2.55 8.98 4.06
CA GLU A 153 2.78 7.69 4.72
C GLU A 153 1.40 7.12 5.08
N PRO A 154 1.03 5.90 4.64
CA PRO A 154 -0.12 5.21 5.19
C PRO A 154 0.18 4.79 6.63
N VAL A 155 -0.75 5.07 7.54
CA VAL A 155 -0.56 4.86 8.98
C VAL A 155 -1.63 3.99 9.62
N ASP A 156 -2.75 3.77 8.93
CA ASP A 156 -3.84 2.90 9.40
C ASP A 156 -4.62 2.38 8.19
N PHE A 157 -5.25 1.22 8.33
CA PHE A 157 -6.03 0.55 7.30
C PHE A 157 -7.33 -0.03 7.88
N GLN A 158 -8.44 0.29 7.22
CA GLN A 158 -9.74 -0.27 7.53
C GLN A 158 -10.21 -1.16 6.36
N PRO A 159 -10.02 -2.49 6.44
CA PRO A 159 -10.69 -3.38 5.50
C PRO A 159 -12.20 -3.24 5.65
N GLN A 160 -12.93 -3.30 4.54
CA GLN A 160 -14.39 -3.26 4.48
C GLN A 160 -14.88 -4.40 3.57
N GLY A 161 -16.01 -4.20 2.87
CA GLY A 161 -16.50 -5.10 1.81
C GLY A 161 -15.64 -5.12 0.56
N GLY A 162 -15.93 -6.08 -0.32
CA GLY A 162 -15.29 -6.24 -1.63
C GLY A 162 -14.19 -7.30 -1.68
N PHE A 163 -14.04 -8.10 -0.62
CA PHE A 163 -13.15 -9.26 -0.66
C PHE A 163 -13.86 -10.49 -1.25
N ILE A 164 -13.07 -11.36 -1.86
CA ILE A 164 -13.47 -12.71 -2.27
C ILE A 164 -12.49 -13.72 -1.70
N ALA A 165 -12.97 -14.95 -1.50
CA ALA A 165 -12.16 -16.08 -1.10
C ALA A 165 -12.74 -17.39 -1.65
N GLU A 166 -12.03 -18.49 -1.46
CA GLU A 166 -12.44 -19.82 -1.93
C GLU A 166 -12.37 -20.81 -0.76
N GLY A 167 -13.36 -21.70 -0.62
CA GLY A 167 -13.31 -22.81 0.32
C GLY A 167 -12.08 -23.66 0.05
N ALA A 168 -11.27 -23.90 1.08
CA ALA A 168 -9.92 -24.45 0.93
C ALA A 168 -9.92 -25.85 0.29
N GLU A 169 -10.94 -26.66 0.59
CA GLU A 169 -11.12 -28.01 0.06
C GLU A 169 -12.11 -28.06 -1.13
N SER A 170 -13.20 -27.29 -1.04
CA SER A 170 -14.36 -27.36 -1.95
C SER A 170 -14.20 -26.55 -3.25
N GLY A 171 -13.35 -25.52 -3.22
CA GLY A 171 -13.29 -24.46 -4.22
C GLY A 171 -14.54 -23.60 -4.29
N THR A 172 -15.47 -23.68 -3.33
CA THR A 172 -16.67 -22.84 -3.26
C THR A 172 -16.25 -21.38 -3.20
N ARG A 173 -16.73 -20.53 -4.12
CA ARG A 173 -16.41 -19.10 -4.13
C ARG A 173 -17.30 -18.38 -3.12
N PHE A 174 -16.67 -17.64 -2.21
CA PHE A 174 -17.32 -16.71 -1.30
C PHE A 174 -17.06 -15.28 -1.80
N SER A 175 -18.13 -14.51 -1.99
CA SER A 175 -18.09 -13.15 -2.51
C SER A 175 -18.62 -12.13 -1.52
N GLU A 176 -18.31 -10.86 -1.77
CA GLU A 176 -18.77 -9.73 -0.95
C GLU A 176 -18.38 -9.83 0.54
N ILE A 177 -17.27 -10.52 0.83
CA ILE A 177 -16.74 -10.66 2.18
C ILE A 177 -16.44 -9.25 2.73
N ASN A 178 -17.04 -8.94 3.87
CA ASN A 178 -16.87 -7.65 4.56
C ASN A 178 -16.12 -7.85 5.87
N LEU A 179 -14.92 -7.28 5.94
CA LEU A 179 -14.01 -7.40 7.07
C LEU A 179 -13.98 -6.13 7.95
N LEU A 180 -15.02 -5.30 7.90
CA LEU A 180 -15.14 -4.10 8.74
C LEU A 180 -15.07 -4.46 10.24
N GLU A 181 -15.83 -5.48 10.63
CA GLU A 181 -15.91 -5.98 12.02
C GLU A 181 -14.75 -6.91 12.40
N LYS A 182 -13.76 -7.08 11.51
CA LYS A 182 -12.56 -7.93 11.67
C LYS A 182 -12.80 -9.43 11.70
N ASP A 183 -14.05 -9.85 11.80
CA ASP A 183 -14.49 -11.23 11.72
C ASP A 183 -15.56 -11.38 10.64
N TRP A 184 -15.53 -12.51 9.94
CA TRP A 184 -16.52 -12.93 8.96
C TRP A 184 -16.67 -14.44 9.00
N THR A 185 -17.92 -14.91 8.88
CA THR A 185 -18.26 -16.34 8.90
C THR A 185 -19.35 -16.65 7.90
N GLU A 186 -19.27 -17.83 7.29
CA GLU A 186 -20.32 -18.38 6.43
C GLU A 186 -20.27 -19.92 6.52
N TYR A 187 -21.09 -20.61 5.73
CA TYR A 187 -21.14 -22.07 5.70
C TYR A 187 -20.89 -22.60 4.28
N ASP A 188 -20.03 -23.60 4.16
CA ASP A 188 -19.76 -24.29 2.89
C ASP A 188 -20.64 -25.53 2.77
N GLU A 189 -21.78 -25.37 2.07
CA GLU A 189 -22.74 -26.45 1.85
C GLU A 189 -22.15 -27.68 1.14
N LYS A 190 -21.06 -27.51 0.38
CA LYS A 190 -20.47 -28.59 -0.40
C LYS A 190 -19.72 -29.61 0.46
N ILE A 191 -19.14 -29.13 1.56
CA ILE A 191 -18.37 -29.96 2.52
C ILE A 191 -18.99 -29.98 3.91
N GLN A 192 -20.11 -29.28 4.12
CA GLN A 192 -20.86 -29.22 5.37
C GLN A 192 -19.98 -28.77 6.56
N LYS A 193 -19.20 -27.70 6.35
CA LYS A 193 -18.32 -27.08 7.36
C LYS A 193 -18.52 -25.57 7.38
N SER A 194 -18.30 -24.96 8.55
CA SER A 194 -18.13 -23.51 8.68
C SER A 194 -16.88 -23.03 7.95
N VAL A 195 -16.94 -21.82 7.41
CA VAL A 195 -15.79 -21.09 6.87
C VAL A 195 -15.71 -19.73 7.55
N GLY A 196 -14.50 -19.19 7.68
CA GLY A 196 -14.34 -17.91 8.36
C GLY A 196 -12.99 -17.25 8.20
N VAL A 197 -13.00 -15.95 8.45
CA VAL A 197 -11.83 -15.07 8.53
C VAL A 197 -11.96 -14.30 9.83
N TYR A 198 -11.00 -14.47 10.75
CA TYR A 198 -11.10 -13.92 12.09
C TYR A 198 -9.88 -13.09 12.48
N GLU A 199 -10.06 -12.24 13.49
CA GLU A 199 -9.01 -11.45 14.15
C GLU A 199 -8.18 -10.63 13.16
N VAL A 200 -8.83 -10.09 12.11
CA VAL A 200 -8.13 -9.36 11.06
C VAL A 200 -7.40 -8.16 11.67
N THR A 201 -6.08 -8.18 11.52
CA THR A 201 -5.19 -7.09 11.92
C THR A 201 -4.20 -6.78 10.82
N HIS A 202 -3.50 -5.66 10.95
CA HIS A 202 -2.61 -5.17 9.91
C HIS A 202 -1.41 -4.42 10.47
N GLN A 203 -0.39 -4.28 9.63
CA GLN A 203 0.73 -3.37 9.86
C GLN A 203 1.27 -2.84 8.54
N PHE A 204 1.95 -1.69 8.60
CA PHE A 204 2.69 -1.15 7.47
C PHE A 204 4.18 -1.37 7.66
N VAL A 205 4.83 -1.93 6.65
CA VAL A 205 6.29 -2.05 6.58
C VAL A 205 6.80 -1.12 5.50
N LYS A 206 7.91 -0.44 5.78
CA LYS A 206 8.57 0.39 4.77
C LYS A 206 9.56 -0.48 4.01
N ILE A 207 9.35 -0.62 2.71
CA ILE A 207 10.15 -1.41 1.78
C ILE A 207 11.02 -0.54 0.87
#